data_AF-D7UWS9-F1
#
_entry.id   AF-D7UWS9-F1
#
_cell.length_a   1.000
_cell.length_b   1.000
_cell.length_c   1.000
_cell.angle_alpha   90.00
_cell.angle_beta   90.00
_cell.angle_gamma   90.00
#
_symmetry.space_group_name_H-M   'P 1'
#
loop_
_entity.id
_entity.type
_entity.pdbx_description
1 polymer ?
#
loop_
_entity_poly.entity_id
_entity_poly.type
_entity_poly.pdbx_seq_one_letter_code
_entity_poly.pdbx_strand_id
1 'polypeptide(L)'
;MNFKKGLVGLLCIVVLGLALVVPHSVNVDAKPKKAKTITVNASAYSYKQKGMGHITSKGINLKKHPRVIAVDPKVIRLGSKVYIPGYGYAVAGDTGGAIKGKKIDVHMKTVAKAKKWGRKKVKIKVYK
;
A
#
# COMPACT_ATOMS: atom_id res chain seq x y z
N MET A 1 45.33 -28.40 37.66
CA MET A 1 44.29 -28.07 36.66
C MET A 1 43.39 -27.00 37.31
N ASN A 2 43.75 -25.71 37.26
CA ASN A 2 43.26 -24.71 36.28
C ASN A 2 41.72 -24.75 36.16
N PHE A 3 40.90 -23.79 36.65
CA PHE A 3 40.99 -22.34 36.46
C PHE A 3 40.18 -21.54 37.53
N LYS A 4 40.60 -20.28 37.67
CA LYS A 4 40.26 -19.21 38.64
C LYS A 4 38.77 -18.98 38.96
N LYS A 5 38.45 -18.80 40.26
CA LYS A 5 37.25 -18.08 40.75
C LYS A 5 37.66 -16.65 41.08
N GLY A 6 36.96 -15.65 40.55
CA GLY A 6 37.25 -14.25 40.85
C GLY A 6 36.17 -13.29 40.36
N LEU A 7 35.43 -12.76 41.33
CA LEU A 7 34.90 -11.40 41.40
C LEU A 7 33.83 -10.98 40.36
N VAL A 8 32.58 -10.88 40.82
CA VAL A 8 31.64 -9.87 40.29
C VAL A 8 31.06 -9.12 41.48
N GLY A 9 31.55 -7.90 41.66
CA GLY A 9 31.07 -6.94 42.63
C GLY A 9 29.79 -6.26 42.17
N LEU A 10 28.86 -6.18 43.11
CA LEU A 10 27.85 -5.16 43.35
C LEU A 10 27.84 -3.94 42.41
N LEU A 11 26.75 -3.76 41.65
CA LEU A 11 26.26 -2.44 41.28
C LEU A 11 24.73 -2.41 41.48
N CYS A 12 24.31 -1.80 42.58
CA CYS A 12 22.93 -1.42 42.84
C CYS A 12 22.47 -0.46 41.73
N ILE A 13 21.49 -0.87 40.92
CA ILE A 13 20.66 0.07 40.17
C ILE A 13 19.30 0.10 40.85
N VAL A 14 19.04 1.27 41.44
CA VAL A 14 17.84 1.65 42.18
C VAL A 14 16.60 1.42 41.33
N VAL A 15 15.67 0.59 41.83
CA VAL A 15 14.32 0.43 41.30
C VAL A 15 13.36 1.23 42.19
N LEU A 16 12.88 2.35 41.67
CA LEU A 16 11.64 3.07 42.06
C LEU A 16 11.26 3.88 40.79
N GLY A 17 10.20 3.67 40.02
CA GLY A 17 8.96 2.93 40.16
C GLY A 17 7.83 3.89 39.79
N LEU A 18 7.22 3.79 38.58
CA LEU A 18 5.79 4.06 38.32
C LEU A 18 5.34 3.73 36.87
N ALA A 19 4.23 3.00 36.76
CA ALA A 19 3.35 2.77 35.60
C ALA A 19 3.94 2.04 34.36
N LEU A 20 3.79 0.71 34.29
CA LEU A 20 2.70 -0.01 33.60
C LEU A 20 2.74 0.08 32.06
N VAL A 21 3.35 -0.96 31.48
CA VAL A 21 2.77 -1.83 30.44
C VAL A 21 2.01 -1.13 29.31
N VAL A 22 2.63 -1.10 28.13
CA VAL A 22 2.05 -1.81 26.98
C VAL A 22 3.18 -2.46 26.17
N PRO A 23 3.42 -3.78 26.25
CA PRO A 23 3.92 -4.46 25.07
C PRO A 23 2.79 -4.35 24.04
N HIS A 24 2.97 -3.52 23.01
CA HIS A 24 2.11 -3.63 21.85
C HIS A 24 2.43 -5.01 21.26
N SER A 25 1.64 -6.00 21.68
CA SER A 25 1.67 -7.34 21.13
C SER A 25 1.27 -7.18 19.67
N VAL A 26 2.26 -6.98 18.81
CA VAL A 26 2.09 -7.18 17.39
C VAL A 26 1.77 -8.65 17.25
N ASN A 27 0.49 -8.99 17.12
CA ASN A 27 0.07 -10.31 16.66
C ASN A 27 0.74 -10.54 15.30
N VAL A 28 1.90 -11.20 15.31
CA VAL A 28 2.68 -11.56 14.12
C VAL A 28 2.06 -12.73 13.36
N ASP A 29 0.88 -13.20 13.78
CA ASP A 29 0.10 -14.26 13.13
C ASP A 29 -0.64 -13.81 11.86
N ALA A 30 -0.33 -12.63 11.32
CA ALA A 30 -0.79 -12.24 10.01
C ALA A 30 -0.10 -13.10 8.94
N LYS A 31 -0.67 -14.27 8.65
CA LYS A 31 -0.32 -15.13 7.50
C LYS A 31 0.02 -14.24 6.30
N PRO A 32 1.21 -14.37 5.69
CA PRO A 32 1.63 -13.45 4.64
C PRO A 32 0.57 -13.47 3.53
N LYS A 33 -0.11 -12.34 3.33
CA LYS A 33 -1.14 -12.23 2.30
C LYS A 33 -0.49 -12.58 0.98
N LYS A 34 -0.94 -13.69 0.36
CA LYS A 34 -0.39 -14.16 -0.92
C LYS A 34 -0.44 -13.00 -1.92
N ALA A 35 0.74 -12.56 -2.34
CA ALA A 35 0.90 -11.46 -3.29
C ALA A 35 1.29 -12.03 -4.65
N LYS A 36 0.61 -11.58 -5.71
CA LYS A 36 0.99 -11.88 -7.09
C LYS A 36 1.71 -10.67 -7.67
N THR A 37 2.89 -10.89 -8.24
CA THR A 37 3.64 -9.85 -8.95
C THR A 37 3.27 -9.87 -10.43
N ILE A 38 2.90 -8.71 -10.99
CA ILE A 38 2.58 -8.57 -12.42
C ILE A 38 3.19 -7.28 -12.99
N THR A 39 3.64 -7.33 -14.24
CA THR A 39 4.07 -6.13 -14.99
C THR A 39 2.88 -5.58 -15.76
N VAL A 40 2.61 -4.27 -15.62
CA VAL A 40 1.48 -3.56 -16.24
C VAL A 40 1.94 -2.25 -16.88
N ASN A 41 1.19 -1.77 -17.86
CA ASN A 41 1.29 -0.39 -18.35
C ASN A 41 0.44 0.51 -17.45
N ALA A 42 1.08 1.42 -16.72
CA ALA A 42 0.42 2.36 -15.82
C ALA A 42 0.34 3.75 -16.44
N SER A 43 -0.85 4.32 -16.46
CA SER A 43 -1.11 5.75 -16.65
C SER A 43 -1.63 6.39 -15.36
N ALA A 44 -1.95 7.68 -15.40
CA ALA A 44 -2.67 8.35 -14.32
C ALA A 44 -3.80 9.23 -14.86
N TYR A 45 -4.85 9.37 -14.04
CA TYR A 45 -5.97 10.28 -14.26
C TYR A 45 -6.26 11.12 -13.02
N SER A 46 -7.09 12.14 -13.17
CA SER A 46 -7.60 12.96 -12.09
C SER A 46 -9.08 13.25 -12.29
N TYR A 47 -9.89 13.17 -11.22
CA TYR A 47 -11.29 13.61 -11.27
C TYR A 47 -11.44 15.09 -11.62
N LYS A 48 -10.35 15.88 -11.54
CA LYS A 48 -10.35 17.30 -11.92
C LYS A 48 -10.20 17.54 -13.43
N GLN A 49 -10.04 16.50 -14.24
CA GLN A 49 -10.05 16.64 -15.70
C GLN A 49 -11.49 16.88 -16.20
N LYS A 50 -11.64 17.67 -17.28
CA LYS A 50 -12.94 17.98 -17.87
C LYS A 50 -13.67 16.68 -18.24
N GLY A 51 -14.92 16.54 -17.81
CA GLY A 51 -15.76 15.37 -18.08
C GLY A 51 -15.53 14.16 -17.16
N MET A 52 -14.68 14.27 -16.13
CA MET A 52 -14.44 13.17 -15.18
C MET A 52 -15.30 13.29 -13.92
N GLY A 53 -15.88 12.17 -13.50
CA GLY A 53 -16.53 12.02 -12.20
C GLY A 53 -15.54 11.79 -11.06
N HIS A 54 -16.02 11.90 -9.83
CA HIS A 54 -15.24 11.63 -8.61
C HIS A 54 -15.74 10.40 -7.85
N ILE A 55 -16.74 9.69 -8.38
CA ILE A 55 -17.26 8.43 -7.87
C ILE A 55 -16.77 7.33 -8.80
N THR A 56 -16.11 6.31 -8.24
CA THR A 56 -15.61 5.16 -9.02
C THR A 56 -16.69 4.12 -9.29
N SER A 57 -16.44 3.13 -10.14
CA SER A 57 -17.37 2.00 -10.37
C SER A 57 -17.80 1.25 -9.10
N LYS A 58 -17.01 1.32 -8.02
CA LYS A 58 -17.36 0.74 -6.71
C LYS A 58 -18.08 1.73 -5.77
N GLY A 59 -18.48 2.89 -6.26
CA GLY A 59 -19.10 3.94 -5.45
C GLY A 59 -18.11 4.68 -4.55
N ILE A 60 -16.80 4.52 -4.75
CA ILE A 60 -15.80 5.15 -3.88
C ILE A 60 -15.69 6.63 -4.24
N ASN A 61 -15.84 7.50 -3.23
CA ASN A 61 -15.63 8.93 -3.40
C ASN A 61 -14.13 9.26 -3.37
N LEU A 62 -13.57 9.62 -4.53
CA LEU A 62 -12.15 9.94 -4.71
C LEU A 62 -11.69 11.20 -3.97
N LYS A 63 -12.61 12.06 -3.52
CA LYS A 63 -12.28 13.21 -2.66
C LYS A 63 -11.96 12.75 -1.24
N LYS A 64 -12.67 11.73 -0.74
CA LYS A 64 -12.47 11.14 0.60
C LYS A 64 -11.41 10.03 0.60
N HIS A 65 -11.44 9.16 -0.42
CA HIS A 65 -10.54 8.02 -0.57
C HIS A 65 -9.81 8.07 -1.91
N PRO A 66 -8.74 8.86 -2.04
CA PRO A 66 -8.07 9.10 -3.31
C PRO A 66 -7.18 7.93 -3.78
N ARG A 67 -6.95 6.91 -2.95
CA ARG A 67 -6.03 5.80 -3.25
C ARG A 67 -6.74 4.65 -3.95
N VAL A 68 -7.27 4.96 -5.14
CA VAL A 68 -7.98 4.00 -5.99
C VAL A 68 -7.30 3.94 -7.35
N ILE A 69 -7.30 2.75 -7.96
CA ILE A 69 -6.84 2.55 -9.34
C ILE A 69 -7.96 1.95 -10.19
N ALA A 70 -7.97 2.30 -11.47
CA ALA A 70 -8.77 1.62 -12.47
C ALA A 70 -8.00 0.42 -13.04
N VAL A 71 -8.68 -0.71 -13.21
CA VAL A 71 -8.09 -1.97 -13.70
C VAL A 71 -9.04 -2.68 -14.67
N ASP A 72 -8.50 -3.69 -15.37
CA ASP A 72 -9.32 -4.75 -15.97
C ASP A 72 -9.65 -5.83 -14.93
N PRO A 73 -10.94 -6.04 -14.57
CA PRO A 73 -11.36 -7.04 -13.59
C PRO A 73 -10.95 -8.49 -13.95
N LYS A 74 -10.74 -8.79 -15.23
CA LYS A 74 -10.27 -10.11 -15.69
C LYS A 74 -8.80 -10.36 -15.32
N VAL A 75 -8.02 -9.30 -15.08
CA VAL A 75 -6.59 -9.37 -14.74
C VAL A 75 -6.35 -9.08 -13.26
N ILE A 76 -7.00 -8.07 -12.71
CA ILE A 76 -6.93 -7.68 -11.29
C ILE A 76 -8.36 -7.55 -10.78
N ARG A 77 -8.76 -8.43 -9.85
CA ARG A 77 -10.11 -8.42 -9.28
C ARG A 77 -10.38 -7.10 -8.56
N LEU A 78 -11.59 -6.56 -8.73
CA LEU A 78 -12.00 -5.39 -7.96
C LEU A 78 -12.02 -5.71 -6.45
N GLY A 79 -11.63 -4.74 -5.64
CA GLY A 79 -11.42 -4.87 -4.19
C GLY A 79 -10.01 -5.31 -3.80
N SER A 80 -9.19 -5.81 -4.72
CA SER A 80 -7.80 -6.17 -4.41
C SER A 80 -7.00 -4.96 -3.91
N LYS A 81 -6.17 -5.20 -2.90
CA LYS A 81 -5.13 -4.24 -2.51
C LYS A 81 -3.95 -4.38 -3.45
N VAL A 82 -3.34 -3.27 -3.84
CA VAL A 82 -2.18 -3.25 -4.73
C VAL A 82 -1.09 -2.36 -4.16
N TYR A 83 0.16 -2.70 -4.45
CA TYR A 83 1.31 -1.82 -4.23
C TYR A 83 1.96 -1.48 -5.57
N ILE A 84 2.09 -0.20 -5.84
CA ILE A 84 2.64 0.34 -7.08
C ILE A 84 3.89 1.16 -6.74
N PRO A 85 5.09 0.77 -7.20
CA PRO A 85 6.30 1.54 -6.96
C PRO A 85 6.15 3.00 -7.43
N GLY A 86 6.55 3.94 -6.57
CA GLY A 86 6.43 5.38 -6.83
C GLY A 86 5.03 5.99 -6.61
N TYR A 87 4.01 5.18 -6.30
CA TYR A 87 2.65 5.63 -5.96
C TYR A 87 2.20 5.15 -4.58
N GLY A 88 2.60 3.93 -4.20
CA GLY A 88 2.30 3.28 -2.93
C GLY A 88 1.08 2.35 -3.00
N TYR A 89 0.45 2.14 -1.85
CA TYR A 89 -0.71 1.25 -1.71
C TYR A 89 -1.99 1.86 -2.27
N ALA A 90 -2.85 1.04 -2.88
CA ALA A 90 -4.15 1.45 -3.38
C ALA A 90 -5.13 0.28 -3.44
N VAL A 91 -6.40 0.60 -3.72
CA VAL A 91 -7.46 -0.37 -3.96
C VAL A 91 -7.79 -0.41 -5.45
N ALA A 92 -7.94 -1.61 -6.02
CA ALA A 92 -8.54 -1.82 -7.33
C ALA A 92 -10.06 -1.56 -7.23
N GLY A 93 -10.46 -0.30 -7.30
CA GLY A 93 -11.82 0.15 -6.98
C GLY A 93 -12.55 0.80 -8.15
N ASP A 94 -11.96 0.78 -9.34
CA ASP A 94 -12.50 1.45 -10.51
C ASP A 94 -12.24 0.64 -11.80
N THR A 95 -12.94 1.01 -12.86
CA THR A 95 -12.78 0.44 -14.21
C THR A 95 -12.88 1.55 -15.25
N GLY A 96 -12.32 1.34 -16.45
CA GLY A 96 -12.51 2.26 -17.56
C GLY A 96 -12.58 1.52 -18.90
N GLY A 97 -13.28 2.10 -19.88
CA GLY A 97 -13.42 1.51 -21.21
C GLY A 97 -12.07 1.21 -21.88
N ALA A 98 -11.10 2.10 -21.70
CA ALA A 98 -9.74 1.96 -22.25
C ALA A 98 -8.79 1.12 -21.38
N ILE A 99 -9.18 0.77 -20.15
CA ILE A 99 -8.35 0.04 -19.19
C ILE A 99 -8.62 -1.46 -19.32
N LYS A 100 -7.99 -2.07 -20.33
CA LYS A 100 -8.14 -3.49 -20.68
C LYS A 100 -6.80 -4.22 -20.67
N GLY A 101 -6.81 -5.49 -20.27
CA GLY A 101 -5.63 -6.33 -20.13
C GLY A 101 -4.70 -5.88 -19.00
N LYS A 102 -3.39 -5.98 -19.21
CA LYS A 102 -2.36 -5.55 -18.23
C LYS A 102 -2.16 -4.03 -18.25
N LYS A 103 -3.25 -3.27 -18.18
CA LYS A 103 -3.28 -1.80 -18.08
C LYS A 103 -3.88 -1.39 -16.74
N ILE A 104 -3.32 -0.37 -16.13
CA ILE A 104 -3.88 0.27 -14.93
C ILE A 104 -3.88 1.79 -15.10
N ASP A 105 -4.80 2.46 -14.42
CA ASP A 105 -4.82 3.92 -14.32
C ASP A 105 -4.83 4.35 -12.85
N VAL A 106 -3.82 5.11 -12.42
CA VAL A 106 -3.72 5.55 -11.02
C VAL A 106 -4.41 6.88 -10.82
N HIS A 107 -5.23 6.99 -9.78
CA HIS A 107 -5.88 8.25 -9.47
C HIS A 107 -4.91 9.25 -8.81
N MET A 108 -4.92 10.49 -9.31
CA MET A 108 -4.19 11.63 -8.77
C MET A 108 -5.15 12.78 -8.45
N LYS A 109 -4.92 13.47 -7.32
CA LYS A 109 -5.77 14.61 -6.89
C LYS A 109 -5.74 15.81 -7.85
N THR A 110 -4.72 15.94 -8.70
CA THR A 110 -4.56 17.08 -9.62
C THR A 110 -4.13 16.62 -11.00
N VAL A 111 -4.56 17.37 -12.02
CA VAL A 111 -4.19 17.13 -13.42
C VAL A 111 -2.68 17.22 -13.63
N ALA A 112 -2.01 18.17 -12.98
CA ALA A 112 -0.55 18.33 -13.06
C ALA A 112 0.20 17.07 -12.55
N LYS A 113 -0.27 16.45 -11.46
CA LYS A 113 0.32 15.21 -10.93
C LYS A 113 0.09 14.03 -11.88
N ALA A 114 -1.09 13.94 -12.49
CA ALA A 114 -1.38 12.92 -13.50
C ALA A 114 -0.47 13.08 -14.72
N LYS A 115 -0.27 14.31 -15.21
CA LYS A 115 0.66 14.61 -16.32
C LYS A 115 2.10 14.25 -15.96
N LYS A 116 2.58 14.65 -14.78
CA LYS A 116 3.94 14.35 -14.30
C LYS A 116 4.17 12.83 -14.14
N TRP A 117 3.14 12.07 -13.79
CA TRP A 117 3.26 10.61 -13.67
C TRP A 117 3.57 9.94 -15.02
N GLY A 118 2.97 10.43 -16.10
CA GLY A 118 3.17 9.91 -17.46
C GLY A 118 2.63 8.50 -17.66
N ARG A 119 3.13 7.83 -18.70
CA ARG A 119 2.86 6.41 -18.99
C ARG A 119 4.15 5.61 -18.82
N LYS A 120 4.09 4.50 -18.10
CA LYS A 120 5.26 3.66 -17.83
C LYS A 120 4.91 2.22 -17.54
N LYS A 121 5.83 1.31 -17.86
CA LYS A 121 5.74 -0.09 -17.42
C LYS A 121 6.18 -0.18 -15.97
N VAL A 122 5.37 -0.79 -15.12
CA VAL A 122 5.65 -0.97 -13.70
C VAL A 122 5.36 -2.40 -13.27
N LYS A 123 6.23 -2.93 -12.40
CA LYS A 123 6.05 -4.22 -11.75
C LYS A 123 5.33 -3.98 -10.42
N ILE A 124 4.09 -4.44 -10.30
CA ILE A 124 3.22 -4.19 -9.14
C ILE A 124 3.00 -5.47 -8.34
N LYS A 125 2.65 -5.32 -7.06
CA LYS A 125 2.19 -6.42 -6.20
C LYS A 125 0.68 -6.33 -6.02
N VAL A 126 -0.03 -7.43 -6.22
CA VAL A 126 -1.47 -7.56 -6.04
C VAL A 126 -1.75 -8.54 -4.90
N TYR A 127 -2.48 -8.10 -3.89
CA TYR A 127 -2.83 -8.88 -2.72
C TYR A 127 -4.29 -9.34 -2.85
N LYS A 128 -4.51 -10.63 -2.56
CA LYS A 128 -5.86 -11.20 -2.46
C LYS A 128 -6.53 -10.81 -1.14
#